data_AF-A0A1F9CTM9-F1
#
_entry.id   AF-A0A1F9CTM9-F1
#
_cell.length_a   1.000
_cell.length_b   1.000
_cell.length_c   1.000
_cell.angle_alpha   90.00
_cell.angle_beta   90.00
_cell.angle_gamma   90.00
#
_symmetry.space_group_name_H-M   'P 1'
#
loop_
_entity.id
_entity.type
_entity.pdbx_description
1 polymer ?
#
loop_
_entity_poly.entity_id
_entity_poly.type
_entity_poly.pdbx_seq_one_letter_code
_entity_poly.pdbx_strand_id
1 'polypeptide(L)'
;MIPAGAGNSKRQIQLMRDFETTAIHIIPSYALLLASVFTETDVDPRRDTKLRIAFIGAEPHSEKMRRKIEEFYGFSAFNSYRSWPSSFPTSRAVWTN
;
A
#
# COMPACT_ATOMS: atom_id res chain seq x y z
N MET A 1 7.13 -1.04 0.86
CA MET A 1 7.19 -0.41 2.20
C MET A 1 8.66 -0.14 2.53
N ILE A 2 9.03 1.09 2.90
CA ILE A 2 10.35 1.36 3.50
C ILE A 2 10.14 1.35 5.02
N PRO A 3 10.65 0.35 5.75
CA PRO A 3 10.47 0.30 7.19
C PRO A 3 11.33 1.40 7.82
N ALA A 4 10.70 2.31 8.54
CA ALA A 4 11.37 2.97 9.64
C ALA A 4 10.42 3.03 10.84
N GLY A 5 10.99 2.99 12.04
CA GLY A 5 10.29 2.68 13.29
C GLY A 5 9.38 3.81 13.79
N ALA A 6 8.58 3.53 14.83
CA ALA A 6 7.59 4.43 15.43
C ALA A 6 7.95 5.94 15.36
N GLY A 7 7.07 6.74 14.74
CA GLY A 7 7.36 8.13 14.29
C GLY A 7 7.50 8.27 12.77
N ASN A 8 7.40 7.16 12.04
CA ASN A 8 7.80 7.10 10.65
C ASN A 8 6.78 7.48 9.59
N SER A 9 5.49 7.57 9.91
CA SER A 9 4.48 7.78 8.86
C SER A 9 4.72 9.09 8.11
N LYS A 10 5.08 10.17 8.82
CA LYS A 10 5.48 11.45 8.21
C LYS A 10 6.77 11.32 7.39
N ARG A 11 7.77 10.58 7.89
CA ARG A 11 9.00 10.28 7.16
C ARG A 11 8.73 9.42 5.93
N GLN A 12 7.76 8.52 5.98
CA GLN A 12 7.38 7.68 4.85
C GLN A 12 6.72 8.52 3.76
N ILE A 13 5.87 9.47 4.12
CA ILE A 13 5.35 10.48 3.19
C ILE A 13 6.49 11.31 2.59
N GLN A 14 7.43 11.78 3.42
CA GLN A 14 8.62 12.50 2.96
C GLN A 14 9.40 11.69 1.90
N LEU A 15 9.77 10.44 2.22
CA LEU A 15 10.50 9.56 1.31
C LEU A 15 9.70 9.24 0.05
N MET A 16 8.37 9.12 0.15
CA MET A 16 7.50 8.90 -1.01
C MET A 16 7.55 10.09 -1.98
N ARG A 17 7.64 11.32 -1.47
CA ARG A 17 7.83 12.54 -2.28
C ARG A 17 9.23 12.63 -2.84
N ASP A 18 10.24 12.48 -1.98
CA ASP A 18 11.65 12.66 -2.33
C ASP A 18 12.11 11.65 -3.40
N PHE A 19 11.61 10.41 -3.33
CA PHE A 19 11.91 9.37 -4.31
C PHE A 19 10.88 9.26 -5.43
N GLU A 20 9.92 10.18 -5.49
CA GLU A 20 8.84 10.18 -6.48
C GLU A 20 8.19 8.80 -6.66
N THR A 21 7.82 8.18 -5.53
CA THR A 21 7.39 6.77 -5.52
C THR A 21 6.19 6.55 -6.43
N THR A 22 6.30 5.58 -7.35
CA THR A 22 5.26 5.24 -8.33
C THR A 22 4.41 4.03 -7.94
N ALA A 23 4.99 3.13 -7.13
CA ALA A 23 4.33 1.91 -6.67
C ALA A 23 4.59 1.66 -5.18
N ILE A 24 3.56 1.19 -4.46
CA ILE A 24 3.68 0.79 -3.05
C ILE A 24 3.14 -0.61 -2.80
N HIS A 25 3.74 -1.31 -1.86
CA HIS A 25 3.18 -2.52 -1.24
C HIS A 25 2.92 -2.21 0.24
N ILE A 26 1.67 -2.35 0.67
CA ILE A 26 1.17 -1.87 1.95
C ILE A 26 0.01 -2.74 2.46
N ILE A 27 -0.15 -2.86 3.78
CA ILE A 27 -1.33 -3.51 4.37
C ILE A 27 -2.51 -2.51 4.44
N PRO A 28 -3.76 -2.95 4.23
CA PRO A 28 -4.92 -2.07 4.14
C PRO A 28 -5.10 -1.15 5.36
N SER A 29 -4.92 -1.70 6.57
CA SER A 29 -5.01 -0.95 7.82
C SER A 29 -4.00 0.20 7.88
N TYR A 30 -2.76 -0.04 7.45
CA TYR A 30 -1.71 0.98 7.41
C TYR A 30 -1.95 2.02 6.30
N ALA A 31 -2.55 1.65 5.18
CA ALA A 31 -2.94 2.60 4.14
C ALA A 31 -4.00 3.59 4.64
N LEU A 32 -4.93 3.15 5.49
CA LEU A 32 -5.90 4.05 6.13
C LEU A 32 -5.24 4.95 7.18
N LEU A 33 -4.30 4.43 7.97
CA LEU A 33 -3.51 5.23 8.90
C LEU A 33 -2.71 6.31 8.16
N LEU A 34 -2.01 5.95 7.08
CA LEU A 34 -1.27 6.91 6.26
C LEU A 34 -2.20 7.97 5.70
N ALA A 35 -3.43 7.64 5.33
CA ALA A 35 -4.40 8.61 4.81
C ALA A 35 -4.68 9.71 5.84
N SER A 36 -4.87 9.35 7.12
CA SER A 36 -4.98 10.34 8.20
C SER A 36 -3.74 11.21 8.32
N VAL A 37 -2.54 10.61 8.21
CA VAL A 37 -1.28 11.37 8.30
C VAL A 37 -1.09 12.31 7.10
N PHE A 38 -1.48 11.90 5.89
CA PHE A 38 -1.50 12.78 4.71
C PHE A 38 -2.34 14.04 4.99
N THR A 39 -3.55 13.85 5.51
CA THR A 39 -4.43 14.96 5.93
C THR A 39 -3.81 15.81 7.04
N GLU A 40 -3.20 15.20 8.06
CA GLU A 40 -2.53 15.95 9.15
C GLU A 40 -1.33 16.77 8.67
N THR A 41 -0.64 16.32 7.61
CA THR A 41 0.54 17.01 7.05
C THR A 41 0.21 18.00 5.94
N ASP A 42 -1.08 18.17 5.59
CA ASP A 42 -1.54 18.97 4.45
C ASP A 42 -0.86 18.59 3.12
N VAL A 43 -0.62 17.28 2.94
CA VAL A 43 -0.04 16.70 1.73
C VAL A 43 -1.13 15.94 1.00
N ASP A 44 -1.38 16.29 -0.25
CA ASP A 44 -2.30 15.57 -1.12
C ASP A 44 -1.54 14.44 -1.84
N PRO A 45 -1.84 13.16 -1.57
CA PRO A 45 -1.16 12.06 -2.24
C PRO A 45 -1.31 12.09 -3.78
N ARG A 46 -2.41 12.62 -4.31
CA ARG A 46 -2.68 12.66 -5.76
C ARG A 46 -1.88 13.74 -6.47
N ARG A 47 -1.61 14.86 -5.78
CA ARG A 47 -0.89 16.02 -6.33
C ARG A 47 0.59 15.98 -6.00
N ASP A 48 0.90 15.61 -4.76
CA ASP A 48 2.23 15.78 -4.17
C ASP A 48 3.06 14.48 -4.21
N THR A 49 2.49 13.37 -4.71
CA THR A 49 3.23 12.12 -5.00
C THR A 49 2.96 11.64 -6.43
N LYS A 50 3.80 10.72 -6.94
CA LYS A 50 3.62 10.09 -8.26
C LYS A 50 3.02 8.69 -8.20
N LEU A 51 2.29 8.38 -7.12
CA LEU A 51 1.71 7.05 -6.94
C LEU A 51 0.71 6.71 -8.04
N ARG A 52 0.87 5.53 -8.63
CA ARG A 52 -0.02 5.01 -9.69
C ARG A 52 -0.59 3.64 -9.35
N ILE A 53 0.18 2.83 -8.62
CA ILE A 53 -0.14 1.44 -8.33
C ILE A 53 0.09 1.14 -6.85
N ALA A 54 -0.83 0.43 -6.22
CA ALA A 54 -0.64 -0.13 -4.90
C ALA A 54 -0.96 -1.62 -4.89
N PHE A 55 -0.10 -2.41 -4.26
CA PHE A 55 -0.40 -3.78 -3.88
C PHE A 55 -0.84 -3.76 -2.41
N ILE A 56 -2.08 -4.15 -2.16
CA ILE A 56 -2.68 -4.17 -0.83
C ILE A 56 -2.96 -5.61 -0.42
N GLY A 57 -2.42 -6.05 0.70
CA GLY A 57 -2.50 -7.46 1.07
C GLY A 57 -2.07 -7.76 2.50
N ALA A 58 -1.74 -9.03 2.76
CA ALA A 58 -1.38 -9.59 4.07
C ALA A 58 -2.46 -9.53 5.17
N GLU A 59 -3.57 -8.82 4.95
CA GLU A 59 -4.73 -8.76 5.85
C GLU A 59 -6.04 -8.92 5.06
N PRO A 60 -7.05 -9.61 5.63
CA PRO A 60 -8.39 -9.62 5.09
C PRO A 60 -8.95 -8.19 5.03
N HIS A 61 -9.43 -7.78 3.86
CA HIS A 61 -10.06 -6.49 3.66
C HIS A 61 -11.25 -6.62 2.72
N SER A 62 -12.25 -5.76 2.91
CA SER A 62 -13.41 -5.70 2.03
C SER A 62 -13.10 -4.93 0.75
N GLU A 63 -13.83 -5.24 -0.32
CA GLU A 63 -13.79 -4.47 -1.56
C GLU A 63 -14.12 -2.99 -1.34
N LYS A 64 -15.02 -2.70 -0.39
CA LYS A 64 -15.35 -1.33 0.03
C LYS A 64 -14.14 -0.60 0.61
N MET A 65 -13.34 -1.28 1.44
CA MET A 65 -12.11 -0.71 1.99
C MET A 65 -11.07 -0.44 0.90
N ARG A 66 -10.89 -1.39 -0.04
CA ARG A 66 -10.00 -1.22 -1.20
C ARG A 66 -10.38 0.02 -2.01
N ARG A 67 -11.66 0.17 -2.37
CA ARG A 67 -12.16 1.34 -3.12
C ARG A 67 -11.97 2.66 -2.39
N LYS A 68 -12.18 2.68 -1.07
CA LYS A 68 -11.92 3.88 -0.25
C LYS A 68 -10.45 4.30 -0.31
N ILE A 69 -9.54 3.33 -0.30
CA ILE A 69 -8.10 3.59 -0.45
C ILE A 69 -7.81 4.10 -1.88
N GLU A 70 -8.30 3.44 -2.92
CA GLU A 70 -8.14 3.91 -4.31
C GLU A 70 -8.63 5.34 -4.50
N GLU A 71 -9.81 5.65 -3.95
CA GLU A 71 -10.38 6.98 -4.00
C GLU A 71 -9.48 7.97 -3.27
N PHE A 72 -9.07 7.73 -2.02
CA PHE A 72 -8.23 8.69 -1.31
C PHE A 72 -6.91 9.00 -2.05
N TYR A 73 -6.22 7.95 -2.53
CA TYR A 73 -4.88 8.10 -3.09
C TYR A 73 -4.84 8.37 -4.60
N GLY A 74 -5.93 8.09 -5.34
CA GLY A 74 -5.99 8.23 -6.80
C GLY A 74 -5.17 7.20 -7.58
N PHE A 75 -4.80 6.07 -6.97
CA PHE A 75 -4.10 4.96 -7.63
C PHE A 75 -5.00 3.75 -7.87
N SER A 76 -4.54 2.80 -8.69
CA SER A 76 -5.14 1.47 -8.80
C SER A 76 -4.59 0.51 -7.74
N ALA A 77 -5.47 -0.16 -7.00
CA ALA A 77 -5.14 -1.07 -5.92
C ALA A 77 -5.36 -2.53 -6.32
N PHE A 78 -4.30 -3.34 -6.26
CA PHE A 78 -4.34 -4.77 -6.53
C PHE A 78 -4.24 -5.56 -5.23
N ASN A 79 -5.03 -6.64 -5.14
CA ASN A 79 -5.03 -7.47 -3.94
C ASN A 79 -3.87 -8.48 -3.97
N SER A 80 -3.02 -8.44 -2.95
CA SER A 80 -1.97 -9.41 -2.71
C SER A 80 -2.47 -10.42 -1.65
N TYR A 81 -3.24 -11.41 -2.12
CA TYR A 81 -3.67 -12.52 -1.28
C TYR A 81 -2.50 -13.47 -1.05
N ARG A 82 -2.05 -13.58 0.20
CA ARG A 82 -1.26 -14.73 0.65
C ARG A 82 -2.23 -15.80 1.14
N SER A 83 -2.71 -16.64 0.24
CA SER A 83 -3.07 -18.00 0.66
C SER A 83 -1.75 -18.75 0.75
N TRP A 84 -1.32 -19.06 1.97
CA TRP A 84 -0.59 -20.32 2.14
C TRP A 84 -1.69 -21.37 2.23
N PRO A 85 -1.89 -22.24 1.24
CA PRO A 85 -2.55 -23.48 1.54
C PRO A 85 -1.66 -24.15 2.59
N SER A 86 -2.21 -24.48 3.75
CA SER A 86 -1.53 -25.26 4.80
C SER A 86 -1.11 -26.67 4.32
N SER A 87 -1.20 -26.94 3.02
CA SER A 87 -0.97 -28.22 2.35
C SER A 87 -0.12 -28.14 1.08
N PHE A 88 0.55 -27.03 0.74
CA PHE A 88 1.40 -27.01 -0.46
C PHE A 88 2.79 -27.65 -0.23
N PRO A 89 3.13 -28.75 -0.93
CA PRO A 89 4.47 -29.32 -0.88
C PRO A 89 5.47 -28.39 -1.57
N THR A 90 6.69 -28.38 -1.05
CA THR A 90 7.80 -27.43 -1.29
C THR A 90 8.43 -27.48 -2.69
N SER A 91 7.66 -27.71 -3.75
CA SER A 91 8.20 -27.76 -5.12
C SER A 91 7.28 -27.11 -6.15
N ARG A 92 7.84 -26.12 -6.85
CA ARG A 92 7.34 -25.33 -8.01
C ARG A 92 6.63 -24.02 -7.67
N ALA A 93 7.42 -22.95 -7.73
CA ALA A 93 6.94 -21.66 -8.19
C ALA A 93 6.69 -21.76 -9.71
N VAL A 94 5.45 -21.60 -10.13
CA VAL A 94 5.10 -21.42 -11.54
C VAL A 94 4.59 -19.99 -11.67
N TRP A 95 5.38 -19.14 -12.32
CA TRP A 95 4.95 -17.84 -12.82
C TRP A 95 4.48 -18.07 -14.26
N THR A 96 3.19 -17.91 -14.54
CA THR A 96 2.69 -17.84 -15.92
C THR A 96 2.41 -16.39 -16.31
N ASN A 97 2.88 -16.11 -17.52
CA ASN A 97 2.89 -14.87 -18.29
C ASN A 97 1.48 -14.42 -18.71
#